data_AF-A0A6P0KUC2-F1
#
_entry.id   AF-A0A6P0KUC2-F1
#
_cell.length_a   1.000
_cell.length_b   1.000
_cell.length_c   1.000
_cell.angle_alpha   90.00
_cell.angle_beta   90.00
_cell.angle_gamma   90.00
#
_symmetry.space_group_name_H-M   'P 1'
#
loop_
_entity.id
_entity.type
_entity.pdbx_description
1 polymer ?
#
loop_
_entity_poly.entity_id
_entity_poly.type
_entity_poly.pdbx_seq_one_letter_code
_entity_poly.pdbx_strand_id
1 'polypeptide(L)'
;MNTKLLSYQRLIHLSTALGILFLGACTGKPNRLTQQSFEVKFLVGSALGQFCEQAAEQFNQQQPKLANGKGFSLSCETKSSSDVVTSLTSLAQQLKSRSLKRNRPEFPTLVSVDGEIYHRQLIDQINQIFPGKDYIGEITDAPLLAHSPMVFMTSAELADGLRQQPDLYKALVNTKTHQELDPNSPQLPIHLVHTAPTGSNSGLQTLVAQFASVSGKGPEQLTVADVQGYQTQIQAIQSKVIRYGVSTSSLAKDMVKNGSFWASIASVYESSVIAANSNQQAGQSRYEAVYPQATFTSNMRAILPKAPWVSRQEKAAAQQVIDYLRSPQVQKIATELGLRPGVPEVPLGAKFSAQFGVDSKARYDSLGSPQPEVVAAMLKSWQEFAKKPSQVVVLVNSSGSMSENKLAAVQKTLRAYIESLGPKEQIALIDFDSEIRPPVLVDSTPQKRDRAMAFIVNLNPDGGNRLYDAALEARNWLQNNYLERAINAVVILTDGEDSDSKLRLEQLSQELEKTGFSSEKRIAFFTVGYGNEGDFKPKVLEQIAEFNWGYYRQGDPSSIFKLMADLKLEF
;
A
#
# COMPACT_ATOMS: atom_id res chain seq x y z
N MET A 1 75.55 25.94 -29.53
CA MET A 1 75.76 26.25 -30.96
C MET A 1 74.78 25.40 -31.77
N ASN A 2 74.17 25.95 -32.83
CA ASN A 2 73.14 25.34 -33.71
C ASN A 2 71.79 25.04 -32.99
N THR A 3 70.55 25.23 -33.50
CA THR A 3 69.87 26.04 -34.56
C THR A 3 68.34 25.84 -34.34
N LYS A 4 67.32 26.60 -34.82
CA LYS A 4 67.14 27.71 -35.80
C LYS A 4 65.97 28.64 -35.32
N LEU A 5 65.79 29.75 -36.04
CA LEU A 5 64.63 30.68 -36.22
C LEU A 5 63.23 30.33 -35.64
N LEU A 6 62.47 31.23 -34.98
CA LEU A 6 61.97 32.61 -35.29
C LEU A 6 60.65 32.66 -36.11
N SER A 7 59.56 33.13 -35.47
CA SER A 7 58.73 34.26 -35.96
C SER A 7 57.80 34.77 -34.85
N TYR A 8 57.43 36.04 -34.91
CA TYR A 8 56.70 36.79 -33.87
C TYR A 8 55.84 37.85 -34.58
N GLN A 9 54.55 37.99 -34.26
CA GLN A 9 53.81 39.24 -34.53
C GLN A 9 52.50 39.35 -33.74
N ARG A 10 52.21 40.57 -33.26
CA ARG A 10 50.94 41.05 -32.71
C ARG A 10 50.39 42.14 -33.63
N LEU A 11 49.07 42.31 -33.71
CA LEU A 11 48.25 43.55 -33.85
C LEU A 11 46.79 43.06 -34.09
N ILE A 12 45.80 43.31 -33.22
CA ILE A 12 45.07 44.56 -32.87
C ILE A 12 43.96 44.94 -33.88
N HIS A 13 42.73 45.06 -33.35
CA HIS A 13 41.48 45.67 -33.86
C HIS A 13 40.92 45.31 -35.26
N LEU A 14 39.65 44.88 -35.27
CA LEU A 14 38.56 45.75 -35.78
C LEU A 14 37.19 45.33 -35.21
N SER A 15 36.25 46.26 -35.18
CA SER A 15 34.85 46.08 -34.74
C SER A 15 33.88 46.33 -35.89
N THR A 16 32.78 45.57 -35.94
CA THR A 16 31.63 45.85 -36.83
C THR A 16 30.32 45.42 -36.18
N ALA A 17 29.27 46.22 -36.39
CA ALA A 17 27.92 45.99 -35.88
C ALA A 17 26.99 45.47 -36.99
N LEU A 18 25.96 44.72 -36.59
CA LEU A 18 24.75 44.39 -37.35
C LEU A 18 23.71 43.97 -36.28
N GLY A 19 22.41 44.29 -36.34
CA GLY A 19 21.62 44.93 -37.38
C GLY A 19 20.21 44.34 -37.32
N ILE A 20 19.27 45.04 -36.68
CA ILE A 20 17.90 44.54 -36.41
C ILE A 20 17.12 44.35 -37.71
N LEU A 21 16.39 43.24 -37.84
CA LEU A 21 15.39 43.05 -38.89
C LEU A 21 14.07 42.55 -38.29
N PHE A 22 13.08 43.44 -38.22
CA PHE A 22 11.68 43.12 -37.96
C PHE A 22 11.03 42.61 -39.25
N LEU A 23 10.34 41.47 -39.20
CA LEU A 23 9.26 41.14 -40.12
C LEU A 23 8.10 40.54 -39.34
N GLY A 24 6.95 41.22 -39.38
CA GLY A 24 5.70 40.78 -38.80
C GLY A 24 4.70 40.31 -39.84
N ALA A 25 3.75 39.47 -39.38
CA ALA A 25 2.52 39.06 -40.06
C ALA A 25 2.66 38.24 -41.38
N CYS A 26 2.28 36.96 -41.30
CA CYS A 26 0.94 36.59 -41.79
C CYS A 26 0.44 35.28 -41.15
N THR A 27 -0.86 35.23 -40.89
CA THR A 27 -1.51 34.19 -40.09
C THR A 27 -1.80 32.91 -40.87
N GLY A 28 -1.07 31.84 -40.56
CA GLY A 28 -1.45 30.47 -40.92
C GLY A 28 -1.88 29.70 -39.67
N LYS A 29 -3.15 29.78 -39.25
CA LYS A 29 -3.68 28.88 -38.21
C LYS A 29 -3.54 27.44 -38.74
N PRO A 30 -2.83 26.51 -38.07
CA PRO A 30 -3.13 25.11 -38.27
C PRO A 30 -4.55 24.92 -37.75
N ASN A 31 -5.50 24.77 -38.66
CA ASN A 31 -6.91 24.57 -38.33
C ASN A 31 -7.10 23.14 -37.82
N ARG A 32 -6.44 22.81 -36.69
CA ARG A 32 -6.81 21.69 -35.83
C ARG A 32 -8.19 22.01 -35.31
N LEU A 33 -9.19 21.59 -36.08
CA LEU A 33 -10.44 21.08 -35.53
C LEU A 33 -10.03 20.17 -34.37
N THR A 34 -10.20 20.68 -33.15
CA THR A 34 -10.13 19.89 -31.93
C THR A 34 -11.31 18.93 -31.99
N GLN A 35 -11.12 17.80 -32.68
CA GLN A 35 -11.97 16.63 -32.50
C GLN A 35 -12.01 16.41 -30.99
N GLN A 36 -13.18 16.61 -30.38
CA GLN A 36 -13.35 16.54 -28.94
C GLN A 36 -13.06 15.11 -28.49
N SER A 37 -11.79 14.88 -28.14
CA SER A 37 -11.34 13.63 -27.54
C SER A 37 -12.03 13.50 -26.18
N PHE A 38 -12.48 12.30 -25.87
CA PHE A 38 -13.07 12.00 -24.56
C PHE A 38 -12.25 10.93 -23.84
N GLU A 39 -12.44 10.84 -22.54
CA GLU A 39 -11.64 9.98 -21.68
C GLU A 39 -12.35 8.64 -21.43
N VAL A 40 -11.63 7.54 -21.65
CA VAL A 40 -11.97 6.23 -21.07
C VAL A 40 -11.24 6.15 -19.74
N LYS A 41 -11.92 6.55 -18.68
CA LYS A 41 -11.40 6.47 -17.32
C LYS A 41 -11.47 5.03 -16.81
N PHE A 42 -10.33 4.42 -16.49
CA PHE A 42 -10.22 3.07 -15.94
C PHE A 42 -9.81 3.15 -14.46
N LEU A 43 -10.74 2.84 -13.57
CA LEU A 43 -10.49 2.75 -12.12
C LEU A 43 -9.99 1.34 -11.78
N VAL A 44 -8.73 1.21 -11.37
CA VAL A 44 -8.07 -0.09 -11.22
C VAL A 44 -7.59 -0.37 -9.80
N GLY A 45 -7.65 -1.65 -9.41
CA GLY A 45 -7.00 -2.18 -8.23
C GLY A 45 -5.47 -2.08 -8.33
N SER A 46 -4.81 -2.08 -7.16
CA SER A 46 -3.40 -1.77 -7.01
C SER A 46 -2.46 -2.81 -7.63
N ALA A 47 -2.91 -4.06 -7.82
CA ALA A 47 -2.12 -5.09 -8.48
C ALA A 47 -2.08 -4.93 -10.01
N LEU A 48 -3.07 -4.23 -10.59
CA LEU A 48 -3.12 -3.92 -12.03
C LEU A 48 -2.55 -2.53 -12.39
N GLY A 49 -2.41 -1.63 -11.42
CA GLY A 49 -2.07 -0.20 -11.64
C GLY A 49 -0.93 0.03 -12.64
N GLN A 50 0.26 -0.53 -12.36
CA GLN A 50 1.43 -0.33 -13.23
C GLN A 50 1.26 -0.93 -14.64
N PHE A 51 0.53 -2.03 -14.79
CA PHE A 51 0.17 -2.58 -16.11
C PHE A 51 -0.75 -1.63 -16.86
N CYS A 52 -1.78 -1.10 -16.18
CA CYS A 52 -2.72 -0.14 -16.75
C CYS A 52 -1.99 1.12 -17.22
N GLU A 53 -1.16 1.71 -16.35
CA GLU A 53 -0.43 2.96 -16.62
C GLU A 53 0.51 2.84 -17.83
N GLN A 54 1.34 1.78 -17.88
CA GLN A 54 2.24 1.54 -19.02
C GLN A 54 1.49 1.22 -20.32
N ALA A 55 0.39 0.46 -20.25
CA ALA A 55 -0.44 0.18 -21.41
C ALA A 55 -1.19 1.43 -21.91
N ALA A 56 -1.66 2.30 -21.00
CA ALA A 56 -2.32 3.55 -21.35
C ALA A 56 -1.38 4.52 -22.06
N GLU A 57 -0.11 4.61 -21.65
CA GLU A 57 0.90 5.39 -22.36
C GLU A 57 1.06 4.91 -23.82
N GLN A 58 1.30 3.61 -24.01
CA GLN A 58 1.44 3.00 -25.34
C GLN A 58 0.16 3.07 -26.19
N PHE A 59 -1.03 3.03 -25.56
CA PHE A 59 -2.31 3.17 -26.24
C PHE A 59 -2.54 4.59 -26.74
N ASN A 60 -2.30 5.59 -25.89
CA ASN A 60 -2.57 7.00 -26.21
C ASN A 60 -1.65 7.54 -27.31
N GLN A 61 -0.42 7.02 -27.42
CA GLN A 61 0.50 7.33 -28.52
C GLN A 61 -0.08 6.98 -29.91
N GLN A 62 -0.98 5.99 -30.00
CA GLN A 62 -1.64 5.59 -31.25
C GLN A 62 -2.77 6.54 -31.69
N GLN A 63 -3.11 7.55 -30.87
CA GLN A 63 -4.21 8.51 -31.10
C GLN A 63 -5.55 7.80 -31.46
N PRO A 64 -6.04 6.91 -30.59
CA PRO A 64 -7.12 5.99 -30.92
C PRO A 64 -8.44 6.72 -31.23
N LYS A 65 -9.20 6.16 -32.18
CA LYS A 65 -10.45 6.74 -32.67
C LYS A 65 -11.53 5.68 -32.80
N LEU A 66 -12.75 6.06 -32.43
CA LEU A 66 -13.96 5.31 -32.77
C LEU A 66 -14.19 5.31 -34.28
N ALA A 67 -14.99 4.37 -34.78
CA ALA A 67 -15.35 4.26 -36.20
C ALA A 67 -16.03 5.51 -36.79
N ASN A 68 -16.60 6.38 -35.95
CA ASN A 68 -17.15 7.69 -36.35
C ASN A 68 -16.09 8.81 -36.39
N GLY A 69 -14.80 8.46 -36.28
CA GLY A 69 -13.67 9.39 -36.29
C GLY A 69 -13.44 10.16 -34.99
N LYS A 70 -14.27 9.99 -33.94
CA LYS A 70 -14.08 10.66 -32.65
C LYS A 70 -12.89 10.05 -31.90
N GLY A 71 -11.90 10.87 -31.57
CA GLY A 71 -10.76 10.46 -30.75
C GLY A 71 -11.15 10.16 -29.31
N PHE A 72 -10.32 9.38 -28.63
CA PHE A 72 -10.39 9.19 -27.18
C PHE A 72 -8.99 8.91 -26.59
N SER A 73 -8.90 8.82 -25.27
CA SER A 73 -7.68 8.43 -24.55
C SER A 73 -8.03 7.54 -23.36
N LEU A 74 -7.13 6.63 -22.99
CA LEU A 74 -7.20 5.84 -21.77
C LEU A 74 -6.50 6.57 -20.62
N SER A 75 -7.12 6.64 -19.45
CA SER A 75 -6.47 7.02 -18.19
C SER A 75 -6.68 5.95 -17.13
N CYS A 76 -5.72 5.80 -16.23
CA CYS A 76 -5.76 4.83 -15.14
C CYS A 76 -5.77 5.57 -13.81
N GLU A 77 -6.76 5.29 -12.96
CA GLU A 77 -6.80 5.73 -11.57
C GLU A 77 -6.59 4.52 -10.67
N THR A 78 -5.40 4.40 -10.08
CA THR A 78 -5.02 3.27 -9.23
C THR A 78 -5.51 3.50 -7.79
N LYS A 79 -6.22 2.51 -7.21
CA LYS A 79 -6.71 2.50 -5.81
C LYS A 79 -6.56 1.12 -5.18
N SER A 80 -6.80 1.00 -3.88
CA SER A 80 -7.03 -0.32 -3.28
C SER A 80 -8.35 -0.90 -3.78
N SER A 81 -8.49 -2.23 -3.84
CA SER A 81 -9.77 -2.85 -4.26
C SER A 81 -10.95 -2.46 -3.33
N SER A 82 -10.70 -2.22 -2.05
CA SER A 82 -11.71 -1.72 -1.09
C SER A 82 -12.16 -0.29 -1.44
N ASP A 83 -11.20 0.57 -1.80
CA ASP A 83 -11.48 1.95 -2.23
C ASP A 83 -12.16 2.01 -3.61
N VAL A 84 -11.84 1.08 -4.53
CA VAL A 84 -12.54 0.94 -5.84
C VAL A 84 -14.02 0.68 -5.61
N VAL A 85 -14.35 -0.31 -4.76
CA VAL A 85 -15.73 -0.65 -4.42
C VAL A 85 -16.41 0.52 -3.71
N THR A 86 -15.79 1.07 -2.67
CA THR A 86 -16.34 2.19 -1.89
C THR A 86 -16.60 3.43 -2.74
N SER A 87 -15.68 3.76 -3.66
CA SER A 87 -15.84 4.89 -4.59
C SER A 87 -17.04 4.69 -5.52
N LEU A 88 -17.17 3.53 -6.15
CA LEU A 88 -18.27 3.29 -7.09
C LEU A 88 -19.63 3.18 -6.37
N THR A 89 -19.68 2.55 -5.21
CA THR A 89 -20.86 2.48 -4.34
C THR A 89 -21.30 3.89 -3.90
N SER A 90 -20.38 4.77 -3.51
CA SER A 90 -20.68 6.18 -3.18
C SER A 90 -21.24 6.96 -4.37
N LEU A 91 -20.62 6.86 -5.55
CA LEU A 91 -21.12 7.50 -6.77
C LEU A 91 -22.50 6.97 -7.18
N ALA A 92 -22.73 5.67 -7.03
CA ALA A 92 -24.02 5.02 -7.27
C ALA A 92 -25.13 5.52 -6.31
N GLN A 93 -24.82 5.71 -5.02
CA GLN A 93 -25.73 6.31 -4.04
C GLN A 93 -26.06 7.77 -4.40
N GLN A 94 -25.08 8.56 -4.80
CA GLN A 94 -25.27 9.96 -5.24
C GLN A 94 -26.11 10.06 -6.52
N LEU A 95 -25.99 9.10 -7.44
CA LEU A 95 -26.86 8.99 -8.60
C LEU A 95 -28.29 8.60 -8.22
N LYS A 96 -28.47 7.67 -7.27
CA LYS A 96 -29.79 7.26 -6.77
C LYS A 96 -30.52 8.41 -6.06
N SER A 97 -29.81 9.20 -5.25
CA SER A 97 -30.34 10.40 -4.59
C SER A 97 -30.45 11.63 -5.51
N ARG A 98 -29.98 11.53 -6.76
CA ARG A 98 -29.93 12.60 -7.77
C ARG A 98 -29.03 13.78 -7.42
N SER A 99 -28.16 13.67 -6.40
CA SER A 99 -27.15 14.68 -6.11
C SER A 99 -26.04 14.72 -7.17
N LEU A 100 -25.77 13.58 -7.83
CA LEU A 100 -24.86 13.49 -8.96
C LEU A 100 -25.60 13.06 -10.25
N LYS A 101 -25.30 13.70 -11.38
CA LYS A 101 -25.83 13.33 -12.69
C LYS A 101 -25.02 12.17 -13.29
N ARG A 102 -25.63 11.34 -14.13
CA ARG A 102 -24.98 10.16 -14.74
C ARG A 102 -23.82 10.48 -15.69
N ASN A 103 -23.78 11.66 -16.28
CA ASN A 103 -22.82 12.06 -17.33
C ASN A 103 -21.65 12.87 -16.76
N ARG A 104 -21.12 12.42 -15.62
CA ARG A 104 -20.19 13.16 -14.78
C ARG A 104 -18.82 12.45 -14.78
N PRO A 105 -17.70 13.15 -15.05
CA PRO A 105 -16.36 12.54 -15.20
C PRO A 105 -15.85 11.83 -13.93
N GLU A 106 -16.50 12.05 -12.80
CA GLU A 106 -16.31 11.30 -11.57
C GLU A 106 -16.57 9.78 -11.76
N PHE A 107 -17.51 9.39 -12.63
CA PHE A 107 -17.80 7.99 -12.94
C PHE A 107 -16.71 7.34 -13.83
N PRO A 108 -16.21 6.16 -13.47
CA PRO A 108 -15.31 5.41 -14.34
C PRO A 108 -16.08 4.73 -15.50
N THR A 109 -15.41 4.64 -16.65
CA THR A 109 -15.89 3.88 -17.83
C THR A 109 -15.55 2.39 -17.72
N LEU A 110 -14.37 2.07 -17.17
CA LEU A 110 -13.92 0.71 -16.87
C LEU A 110 -13.56 0.60 -15.39
N VAL A 111 -13.75 -0.59 -14.80
CA VAL A 111 -13.40 -0.90 -13.41
C VAL A 111 -12.61 -2.20 -13.37
N SER A 112 -11.61 -2.30 -12.50
CA SER A 112 -10.95 -3.56 -12.15
C SER A 112 -10.71 -3.60 -10.66
N VAL A 113 -10.94 -4.76 -10.06
CA VAL A 113 -10.50 -5.09 -8.71
C VAL A 113 -9.47 -6.23 -8.79
N ASP A 114 -8.70 -6.42 -7.73
CA ASP A 114 -7.57 -7.36 -7.72
C ASP A 114 -7.99 -8.82 -7.44
N GLY A 115 -9.29 -9.09 -7.25
CA GLY A 115 -9.77 -10.43 -6.96
C GLY A 115 -11.29 -10.55 -6.88
N GLU A 116 -11.76 -11.80 -7.00
CA GLU A 116 -13.17 -12.14 -7.18
C GLU A 116 -14.04 -11.87 -5.95
N ILE A 117 -13.44 -11.86 -4.75
CA ILE A 117 -14.13 -11.48 -3.49
C ILE A 117 -14.59 -10.01 -3.53
N TYR A 118 -13.76 -9.10 -4.07
CA TYR A 118 -14.14 -7.70 -4.23
C TYR A 118 -15.07 -7.49 -5.43
N HIS A 119 -14.99 -8.32 -6.49
CA HIS A 119 -15.93 -8.26 -7.61
C HIS A 119 -17.34 -8.69 -7.14
N ARG A 120 -17.45 -9.78 -6.37
CA ARG A 120 -18.73 -10.23 -5.80
C ARG A 120 -19.34 -9.21 -4.83
N GLN A 121 -18.53 -8.56 -3.99
CA GLN A 121 -18.98 -7.43 -3.16
C GLN A 121 -19.44 -6.23 -4.00
N LEU A 122 -18.78 -5.92 -5.12
CA LEU A 122 -19.18 -4.83 -6.01
C LEU A 122 -20.53 -5.09 -6.68
N ILE A 123 -20.76 -6.33 -7.12
CA ILE A 123 -22.06 -6.76 -7.66
C ILE A 123 -23.15 -6.61 -6.60
N ASP A 124 -22.94 -7.18 -5.40
CA ASP A 124 -23.90 -7.13 -4.30
C ASP A 124 -24.25 -5.70 -3.88
N GLN A 125 -23.27 -4.85 -3.57
CA GLN A 125 -23.51 -3.47 -3.13
C GLN A 125 -24.24 -2.63 -4.19
N ILE A 126 -23.86 -2.76 -5.48
CA ILE A 126 -24.54 -2.02 -6.56
C ILE A 126 -25.96 -2.55 -6.79
N ASN A 127 -26.20 -3.86 -6.63
CA ASN A 127 -27.54 -4.44 -6.72
C ASN A 127 -28.43 -4.07 -5.52
N GLN A 128 -27.89 -3.91 -4.32
CA GLN A 128 -28.62 -3.35 -3.17
C GLN A 128 -29.04 -1.88 -3.43
N ILE A 129 -28.20 -1.09 -4.10
CA ILE A 129 -28.55 0.28 -4.52
C ILE A 129 -29.59 0.25 -5.64
N PHE A 130 -29.43 -0.63 -6.64
CA PHE A 130 -30.29 -0.71 -7.83
C PHE A 130 -30.80 -2.15 -8.09
N PRO A 131 -31.81 -2.63 -7.34
CA PRO A 131 -32.30 -4.01 -7.47
C PRO A 131 -32.79 -4.36 -8.88
N GLY A 132 -32.37 -5.52 -9.38
CA GLY A 132 -32.75 -6.06 -10.69
C GLY A 132 -32.30 -5.17 -11.87
N LYS A 133 -31.14 -4.51 -11.75
CA LYS A 133 -30.56 -3.67 -12.81
C LYS A 133 -29.24 -4.19 -13.38
N ASP A 134 -28.57 -5.11 -12.66
CA ASP A 134 -27.37 -5.83 -13.09
C ASP A 134 -26.31 -4.89 -13.70
N TYR A 135 -26.12 -3.74 -13.04
CA TYR A 135 -25.28 -2.65 -13.53
C TYR A 135 -23.78 -3.00 -13.54
N ILE A 136 -23.38 -3.98 -12.74
CA ILE A 136 -22.08 -4.65 -12.76
C ILE A 136 -22.33 -6.07 -13.27
N GLY A 137 -21.56 -6.50 -14.27
CA GLY A 137 -21.68 -7.85 -14.83
C GLY A 137 -21.09 -8.92 -13.90
N GLU A 138 -21.51 -10.16 -14.13
CA GLU A 138 -21.00 -11.34 -13.42
C GLU A 138 -19.49 -11.50 -13.64
N ILE A 139 -18.83 -12.26 -12.77
CA ILE A 139 -17.37 -12.47 -12.82
C ILE A 139 -16.93 -13.06 -14.17
N THR A 140 -17.75 -13.93 -14.75
CA THR A 140 -17.53 -14.55 -16.06
C THR A 140 -17.73 -13.61 -17.25
N ASP A 141 -18.49 -12.52 -17.09
CA ASP A 141 -18.69 -11.50 -18.14
C ASP A 141 -17.42 -10.64 -18.34
N ALA A 142 -16.59 -10.52 -17.30
CA ALA A 142 -15.43 -9.63 -17.26
C ALA A 142 -14.16 -10.34 -17.78
N PRO A 143 -13.59 -9.90 -18.93
CA PRO A 143 -12.40 -10.52 -19.49
C PRO A 143 -11.18 -10.40 -18.57
N LEU A 144 -10.45 -11.50 -18.40
CA LEU A 144 -9.21 -11.52 -17.64
C LEU A 144 -8.13 -10.70 -18.36
N LEU A 145 -7.46 -9.80 -17.63
CA LEU A 145 -6.35 -8.99 -18.12
C LEU A 145 -5.01 -9.54 -17.63
N ALA A 146 -4.92 -9.91 -16.36
CA ALA A 146 -3.74 -10.51 -15.75
C ALA A 146 -4.15 -11.24 -14.46
N HIS A 147 -3.27 -12.09 -13.93
CA HIS A 147 -3.49 -12.73 -12.63
C HIS A 147 -2.19 -12.97 -11.87
N SER A 148 -2.28 -13.20 -10.57
CA SER A 148 -1.15 -13.67 -9.75
C SER A 148 -1.66 -14.49 -8.55
N PRO A 149 -1.16 -15.70 -8.30
CA PRO A 149 -1.54 -16.47 -7.12
C PRO A 149 -1.03 -15.82 -5.82
N MET A 150 -1.80 -15.98 -4.75
CA MET A 150 -1.35 -15.76 -3.39
C MET A 150 -0.41 -16.90 -2.97
N VAL A 151 0.77 -16.53 -2.49
CA VAL A 151 1.85 -17.43 -2.05
C VAL A 151 2.38 -17.00 -0.70
N PHE A 152 3.12 -17.90 -0.04
CA PHE A 152 3.97 -17.51 1.07
C PHE A 152 5.36 -17.17 0.54
N MET A 153 5.75 -15.90 0.66
CA MET A 153 7.14 -15.48 0.43
C MET A 153 7.95 -15.72 1.70
N THR A 154 9.09 -16.39 1.55
CA THR A 154 10.04 -16.69 2.63
C THR A 154 11.46 -16.75 2.08
N SER A 155 12.50 -16.75 2.93
CA SER A 155 13.87 -16.95 2.46
C SER A 155 14.11 -18.40 2.03
N ALA A 156 15.02 -18.63 1.08
CA ALA A 156 15.32 -19.98 0.59
C ALA A 156 15.66 -20.99 1.71
N GLU A 157 16.32 -20.54 2.78
CA GLU A 157 16.64 -21.33 3.99
C GLU A 157 15.40 -21.87 4.73
N LEU A 158 14.28 -21.14 4.70
CA LEU A 158 13.04 -21.49 5.40
C LEU A 158 11.98 -22.12 4.46
N ALA A 159 12.23 -22.11 3.15
CA ALA A 159 11.26 -22.50 2.14
C ALA A 159 10.85 -23.97 2.24
N ASP A 160 11.80 -24.88 2.52
CA ASP A 160 11.52 -26.32 2.58
C ASP A 160 10.71 -26.72 3.81
N GLY A 161 10.95 -26.10 4.97
CA GLY A 161 10.13 -26.33 6.17
C GLY A 161 8.68 -25.87 6.00
N LEU A 162 8.45 -24.81 5.22
CA LEU A 162 7.11 -24.37 4.82
C LEU A 162 6.48 -25.29 3.77
N ARG A 163 7.23 -25.76 2.77
CA ARG A 163 6.74 -26.71 1.73
C ARG A 163 6.28 -28.05 2.30
N GLN A 164 6.91 -28.50 3.38
CA GLN A 164 6.56 -29.74 4.07
C GLN A 164 5.20 -29.68 4.77
N GLN A 165 4.63 -28.49 5.01
CA GLN A 165 3.32 -28.35 5.64
C GLN A 165 2.19 -28.57 4.62
N PRO A 166 1.31 -29.57 4.79
CA PRO A 166 0.15 -29.75 3.91
C PRO A 166 -0.82 -28.55 3.99
N ASP A 167 -0.91 -27.95 5.17
CA ASP A 167 -1.64 -26.71 5.43
C ASP A 167 -0.86 -25.85 6.44
N LEU A 168 -0.17 -24.84 5.92
CA LEU A 168 0.64 -23.94 6.73
C LEU A 168 -0.21 -23.11 7.70
N TYR A 169 -1.37 -22.60 7.31
CA TYR A 169 -2.18 -21.77 8.23
C TYR A 169 -2.66 -22.58 9.43
N LYS A 170 -3.01 -23.85 9.23
CA LYS A 170 -3.39 -24.77 10.31
C LYS A 170 -2.21 -25.13 11.22
N ALA A 171 -1.02 -25.33 10.66
CA ALA A 171 0.20 -25.49 11.47
C ALA A 171 0.49 -24.22 12.30
N LEU A 172 0.37 -23.04 11.69
CA LEU A 172 0.54 -21.72 12.30
C LEU A 172 -0.48 -21.40 13.41
N VAL A 173 -1.49 -22.24 13.69
CA VAL A 173 -2.29 -22.11 14.91
C VAL A 173 -1.44 -22.40 16.14
N ASN A 174 -0.63 -23.47 16.10
CA ASN A 174 0.05 -24.02 17.28
C ASN A 174 1.56 -23.78 17.32
N THR A 175 2.23 -23.71 16.16
CA THR A 175 3.69 -23.53 16.11
C THR A 175 4.12 -22.12 16.51
N LYS A 176 5.34 -21.97 17.04
CA LYS A 176 5.94 -20.68 17.43
C LYS A 176 7.27 -20.42 16.73
N THR A 177 8.02 -21.46 16.39
CA THR A 177 9.32 -21.38 15.72
C THR A 177 9.34 -22.17 14.41
N HIS A 178 10.26 -21.85 13.51
CA HIS A 178 10.45 -22.60 12.27
C HIS A 178 10.92 -24.04 12.52
N GLN A 179 11.67 -24.28 13.59
CA GLN A 179 12.08 -25.61 14.00
C GLN A 179 10.90 -26.53 14.41
N GLU A 180 9.76 -25.95 14.82
CA GLU A 180 8.51 -26.70 15.07
C GLU A 180 7.75 -27.03 13.77
N LEU A 181 8.06 -26.38 12.65
CA LEU A 181 7.54 -26.74 11.32
C LEU A 181 8.40 -27.84 10.69
N ASP A 182 9.72 -27.70 10.75
CA ASP A 182 10.70 -28.68 10.29
C ASP A 182 11.91 -28.69 11.25
N PRO A 183 12.26 -29.83 11.88
CA PRO A 183 13.41 -29.94 12.79
C PRO A 183 14.76 -29.49 12.22
N ASN A 184 14.91 -29.46 10.89
CA ASN A 184 16.11 -29.00 10.19
C ASN A 184 16.15 -27.47 10.00
N SER A 185 15.03 -26.78 10.20
CA SER A 185 14.97 -25.32 10.10
C SER A 185 15.58 -24.64 11.33
N PRO A 186 16.10 -23.40 11.19
CA PRO A 186 16.62 -22.63 12.31
C PRO A 186 15.61 -22.44 13.46
N GLN A 187 16.11 -22.28 14.68
CA GLN A 187 15.32 -21.92 15.86
C GLN A 187 14.91 -20.43 15.85
N LEU A 188 14.35 -19.97 14.73
CA LEU A 188 13.85 -18.61 14.53
C LEU A 188 12.35 -18.56 14.92
N PRO A 189 11.87 -17.53 15.66
CA PRO A 189 10.44 -17.33 15.87
C PRO A 189 9.70 -17.05 14.56
N ILE A 190 8.45 -17.48 14.47
CA ILE A 190 7.62 -17.21 13.29
C ILE A 190 7.07 -15.79 13.38
N HIS A 191 7.63 -14.91 12.57
CA HIS A 191 7.08 -13.60 12.27
C HIS A 191 6.32 -13.67 10.95
N LEU A 192 5.01 -13.48 11.01
CA LEU A 192 4.11 -13.40 9.87
C LEU A 192 3.90 -11.93 9.46
N VAL A 193 3.73 -11.67 8.18
CA VAL A 193 3.15 -10.41 7.69
C VAL A 193 2.13 -10.66 6.58
N HIS A 194 1.10 -9.83 6.54
CA HIS A 194 0.17 -9.70 5.42
C HIS A 194 -0.44 -8.29 5.44
N THR A 195 -1.13 -7.88 4.37
CA THR A 195 -1.80 -6.57 4.35
C THR A 195 -3.07 -6.56 5.19
N ALA A 196 -3.53 -5.38 5.61
CA ALA A 196 -4.76 -5.24 6.38
C ALA A 196 -5.99 -5.75 5.58
N PRO A 197 -6.76 -6.74 6.07
CA PRO A 197 -7.89 -7.33 5.33
C PRO A 197 -8.97 -6.32 4.92
N THR A 198 -9.13 -5.25 5.69
CA THR A 198 -10.13 -4.19 5.48
C THR A 198 -9.77 -3.22 4.34
N GLY A 199 -8.49 -3.13 3.99
CA GLY A 199 -7.97 -2.18 3.00
C GLY A 199 -7.34 -2.81 1.76
N SER A 200 -7.12 -4.13 1.73
CA SER A 200 -6.34 -4.79 0.67
C SER A 200 -6.89 -6.14 0.24
N ASN A 201 -6.76 -6.46 -1.05
CA ASN A 201 -7.17 -7.74 -1.62
C ASN A 201 -6.31 -8.92 -1.13
N SER A 202 -4.98 -8.79 -1.08
CA SER A 202 -4.11 -9.86 -0.55
C SER A 202 -4.41 -10.15 0.93
N GLY A 203 -4.71 -9.11 1.72
CA GLY A 203 -5.08 -9.23 3.12
C GLY A 203 -6.43 -9.89 3.32
N LEU A 204 -7.42 -9.56 2.49
CA LEU A 204 -8.74 -10.19 2.53
C LEU A 204 -8.66 -11.66 2.11
N GLN A 205 -7.98 -11.96 1.01
CA GLN A 205 -7.72 -13.34 0.57
C GLN A 205 -6.94 -14.14 1.63
N THR A 206 -5.96 -13.52 2.29
CA THR A 206 -5.24 -14.12 3.43
C THR A 206 -6.19 -14.49 4.56
N LEU A 207 -7.06 -13.59 4.98
CA LEU A 207 -8.02 -13.84 6.07
C LEU A 207 -9.01 -14.95 5.70
N VAL A 208 -9.54 -14.94 4.47
CA VAL A 208 -10.47 -15.96 3.99
C VAL A 208 -9.79 -17.33 3.87
N ALA A 209 -8.54 -17.37 3.38
CA ALA A 209 -7.75 -18.59 3.31
C ALA A 209 -7.41 -19.15 4.70
N GLN A 210 -7.15 -18.30 5.69
CA GLN A 210 -7.00 -18.72 7.10
C GLN A 210 -8.28 -19.40 7.60
N PHE A 211 -9.47 -18.81 7.38
CA PHE A 211 -10.74 -19.43 7.78
C PHE A 211 -11.04 -20.74 7.04
N ALA A 212 -10.78 -20.82 5.73
CA ALA A 212 -10.94 -22.04 4.95
C ALA A 212 -10.04 -23.18 5.48
N SER A 213 -8.76 -22.87 5.73
CA SER A 213 -7.78 -23.78 6.34
C SER A 213 -8.22 -24.33 7.70
N VAL A 214 -8.49 -23.45 8.68
CA VAL A 214 -8.74 -23.91 10.07
C VAL A 214 -10.07 -24.65 10.21
N SER A 215 -11.04 -24.37 9.33
CA SER A 215 -12.33 -25.07 9.26
C SER A 215 -12.30 -26.35 8.41
N GLY A 216 -11.40 -26.45 7.44
CA GLY A 216 -11.39 -27.52 6.43
C GLY A 216 -12.53 -27.41 5.41
N LYS A 217 -13.15 -26.23 5.26
CA LYS A 217 -14.26 -25.97 4.31
C LYS A 217 -13.81 -25.13 3.13
N GLY A 218 -14.41 -25.36 1.97
CA GLY A 218 -14.31 -24.44 0.83
C GLY A 218 -14.89 -23.06 1.19
N PRO A 219 -14.32 -21.94 0.73
CA PRO A 219 -14.78 -20.61 1.13
C PRO A 219 -16.26 -20.33 0.84
N GLU A 220 -16.78 -20.90 -0.25
CA GLU A 220 -18.20 -20.85 -0.64
C GLU A 220 -19.14 -21.63 0.29
N GLN A 221 -18.60 -22.51 1.14
CA GLN A 221 -19.32 -23.31 2.15
C GLN A 221 -19.22 -22.72 3.57
N LEU A 222 -18.40 -21.68 3.76
CA LEU A 222 -18.25 -21.03 5.06
C LEU A 222 -19.51 -20.25 5.42
N THR A 223 -19.87 -20.29 6.70
CA THR A 223 -21.02 -19.59 7.27
C THR A 223 -20.59 -18.56 8.32
N VAL A 224 -21.50 -17.66 8.69
CA VAL A 224 -21.28 -16.72 9.82
C VAL A 224 -21.03 -17.47 11.15
N ALA A 225 -21.60 -18.67 11.32
CA ALA A 225 -21.35 -19.51 12.48
C ALA A 225 -19.93 -20.09 12.49
N ASP A 226 -19.37 -20.45 11.34
CA ASP A 226 -17.96 -20.87 11.23
C ASP A 226 -17.02 -19.74 11.63
N VAL A 227 -17.30 -18.50 11.21
CA VAL A 227 -16.50 -17.33 11.61
C VAL A 227 -16.41 -17.20 13.14
N GLN A 228 -17.53 -17.38 13.84
CA GLN A 228 -17.58 -17.34 15.31
C GLN A 228 -16.88 -18.55 15.95
N GLY A 229 -17.02 -19.74 15.36
CA GLY A 229 -16.43 -20.99 15.85
C GLY A 229 -14.90 -21.06 15.74
N TYR A 230 -14.31 -20.38 14.75
CA TYR A 230 -12.87 -20.43 14.45
C TYR A 230 -12.08 -19.17 14.82
N GLN A 231 -12.72 -18.14 15.39
CA GLN A 231 -12.06 -16.85 15.70
C GLN A 231 -10.81 -17.00 16.59
N THR A 232 -10.76 -17.98 17.51
CA THR A 232 -9.62 -18.26 18.39
C THR A 232 -8.39 -18.75 17.61
N GLN A 233 -8.60 -19.63 16.62
CA GLN A 233 -7.55 -20.15 15.75
C GLN A 233 -7.01 -19.03 14.85
N ILE A 234 -7.90 -18.18 14.32
CA ILE A 234 -7.49 -16.98 13.57
C ILE A 234 -6.68 -16.03 14.47
N GLN A 235 -7.12 -15.76 15.70
CA GLN A 235 -6.35 -14.95 16.66
C GLN A 235 -4.97 -15.55 16.98
N ALA A 236 -4.85 -16.88 17.06
CA ALA A 236 -3.57 -17.56 17.27
C ALA A 236 -2.60 -17.40 16.08
N ILE A 237 -3.11 -17.36 14.84
CA ILE A 237 -2.32 -17.01 13.65
C ILE A 237 -1.99 -15.51 13.66
N GLN A 238 -2.98 -14.64 13.88
CA GLN A 238 -2.83 -13.19 13.89
C GLN A 238 -1.88 -12.67 14.99
N SER A 239 -1.73 -13.39 16.11
CA SER A 239 -0.78 -13.04 17.17
C SER A 239 0.69 -13.03 16.68
N LYS A 240 1.00 -13.81 15.65
CA LYS A 240 2.31 -13.91 14.98
C LYS A 240 2.55 -12.77 13.99
N VAL A 241 1.53 -11.98 13.65
CA VAL A 241 1.70 -10.81 12.81
C VAL A 241 2.54 -9.78 13.56
N ILE A 242 3.61 -9.30 12.94
CA ILE A 242 4.46 -8.25 13.51
C ILE A 242 4.04 -6.84 13.07
N ARG A 243 3.47 -6.72 11.87
CA ARG A 243 2.98 -5.50 11.24
C ARG A 243 2.04 -5.88 10.11
N TYR A 244 0.95 -5.15 9.96
CA TYR A 244 0.09 -5.25 8.78
C TYR A 244 0.64 -4.33 7.68
N GLY A 245 0.47 -4.70 6.42
CA GLY A 245 0.87 -3.86 5.28
C GLY A 245 -0.26 -3.01 4.72
N VAL A 246 0.03 -1.77 4.31
CA VAL A 246 -0.89 -0.94 3.51
C VAL A 246 -1.01 -1.40 2.05
N SER A 247 0.04 -2.01 1.50
CA SER A 247 0.04 -2.61 0.16
C SER A 247 0.91 -3.87 0.11
N THR A 248 0.59 -4.82 -0.77
CA THR A 248 1.36 -6.06 -0.91
C THR A 248 2.81 -5.77 -1.32
N SER A 249 2.98 -4.83 -2.24
CA SER A 249 4.27 -4.48 -2.83
C SER A 249 5.18 -3.74 -1.85
N SER A 250 4.64 -2.85 -1.00
CA SER A 250 5.43 -2.22 0.07
C SER A 250 5.80 -3.24 1.14
N LEU A 251 4.88 -4.11 1.52
CA LEU A 251 5.14 -5.14 2.54
C LEU A 251 6.23 -6.14 2.11
N ALA A 252 6.22 -6.56 0.84
CA ALA A 252 7.27 -7.42 0.29
C ALA A 252 8.63 -6.70 0.23
N LYS A 253 8.65 -5.41 -0.13
CA LYS A 253 9.88 -4.58 -0.11
C LYS A 253 10.42 -4.40 1.32
N ASP A 254 9.56 -4.18 2.30
CA ASP A 254 9.96 -4.07 3.72
C ASP A 254 10.58 -5.40 4.20
N MET A 255 10.02 -6.56 3.81
CA MET A 255 10.63 -7.87 4.10
C MET A 255 12.00 -8.04 3.44
N VAL A 256 12.17 -7.64 2.18
CA VAL A 256 13.48 -7.69 1.50
C VAL A 256 14.49 -6.76 2.17
N LYS A 257 14.09 -5.53 2.54
CA LYS A 257 14.94 -4.54 3.20
C LYS A 257 15.39 -5.00 4.59
N ASN A 258 14.48 -5.58 5.37
CA ASN A 258 14.67 -5.85 6.79
C ASN A 258 15.09 -7.30 7.10
N GLY A 259 14.96 -8.20 6.12
CA GLY A 259 15.38 -9.61 6.21
C GLY A 259 14.42 -10.53 6.96
N SER A 260 14.68 -11.84 6.89
CA SER A 260 13.85 -12.90 7.50
C SER A 260 13.67 -12.79 9.01
N PHE A 261 14.58 -12.09 9.69
CA PHE A 261 14.46 -11.83 11.13
C PHE A 261 13.30 -10.86 11.42
N TRP A 262 13.07 -9.85 10.57
CA TRP A 262 11.94 -8.94 10.71
C TRP A 262 10.64 -9.68 10.39
N ALA A 263 10.48 -10.18 9.16
CA ALA A 263 9.38 -11.04 8.77
C ALA A 263 9.91 -12.31 8.11
N SER A 264 9.53 -13.46 8.66
CA SER A 264 10.00 -14.78 8.18
C SER A 264 9.06 -15.42 7.16
N ILE A 265 7.78 -15.02 7.17
CA ILE A 265 6.73 -15.48 6.25
C ILE A 265 5.89 -14.27 5.88
N ALA A 266 5.71 -14.00 4.58
CA ALA A 266 4.77 -12.99 4.09
C ALA A 266 3.72 -13.63 3.19
N SER A 267 2.43 -13.34 3.42
CA SER A 267 1.37 -13.72 2.47
C SER A 267 1.20 -12.60 1.44
N VAL A 268 1.61 -12.88 0.21
CA VAL A 268 1.77 -11.91 -0.89
C VAL A 268 1.44 -12.53 -2.24
N TYR A 269 1.44 -11.73 -3.30
CA TYR A 269 1.31 -12.24 -4.67
C TYR A 269 2.64 -12.84 -5.16
N GLU A 270 2.59 -13.84 -6.04
CA GLU A 270 3.76 -14.38 -6.76
C GLU A 270 4.59 -13.28 -7.44
N SER A 271 3.92 -12.28 -8.02
CA SER A 271 4.58 -11.11 -8.64
C SER A 271 5.44 -10.31 -7.65
N SER A 272 5.11 -10.34 -6.35
CA SER A 272 5.89 -9.70 -5.29
C SER A 272 7.19 -10.45 -5.01
N VAL A 273 7.20 -11.79 -5.15
CA VAL A 273 8.41 -12.63 -5.05
C VAL A 273 9.33 -12.40 -6.26
N ILE A 274 8.75 -12.33 -7.46
CA ILE A 274 9.48 -11.95 -8.68
C ILE A 274 10.11 -10.57 -8.52
N ALA A 275 9.37 -9.58 -8.00
CA ALA A 275 9.87 -8.24 -7.76
C ALA A 275 10.99 -8.21 -6.70
N ALA A 276 10.83 -8.95 -5.60
CA ALA A 276 11.84 -9.10 -4.54
C ALA A 276 13.17 -9.63 -5.10
N ASN A 277 13.12 -10.59 -6.03
CA ASN A 277 14.31 -11.18 -6.64
C ASN A 277 14.79 -10.45 -7.92
N SER A 278 14.08 -9.43 -8.42
CA SER A 278 14.44 -8.77 -9.69
C SER A 278 15.63 -7.81 -9.58
N ASN A 279 15.94 -7.30 -8.38
CA ASN A 279 16.98 -6.30 -8.15
C ASN A 279 17.93 -6.72 -7.00
N GLN A 280 18.17 -8.03 -6.80
CA GLN A 280 19.00 -8.50 -5.69
C GLN A 280 20.45 -8.00 -5.83
N GLN A 281 20.98 -7.44 -4.75
CA GLN A 281 22.41 -7.15 -4.64
C GLN A 281 23.18 -8.42 -4.27
N ALA A 282 24.47 -8.48 -4.63
CA ALA A 282 25.32 -9.60 -4.26
C ALA A 282 25.38 -9.76 -2.72
N GLY A 283 25.03 -10.95 -2.22
CA GLY A 283 24.97 -11.25 -0.79
C GLY A 283 23.60 -11.04 -0.12
N GLN A 284 22.59 -10.52 -0.81
CA GLN A 284 21.21 -10.51 -0.27
C GLN A 284 20.59 -11.91 -0.28
N SER A 285 19.79 -12.21 0.74
CA SER A 285 19.02 -13.45 0.82
C SER A 285 18.02 -13.56 -0.34
N ARG A 286 18.04 -14.69 -1.05
CA ARG A 286 17.06 -14.99 -2.09
C ARG A 286 15.74 -15.44 -1.46
N TYR A 287 14.63 -14.91 -1.98
CA TYR A 287 13.29 -15.26 -1.53
C TYR A 287 12.64 -16.29 -2.46
N GLU A 288 11.77 -17.13 -1.91
CA GLU A 288 11.03 -18.14 -2.67
C GLU A 288 9.54 -18.10 -2.34
N ALA A 289 8.73 -18.41 -3.34
CA ALA A 289 7.30 -18.63 -3.23
C ALA A 289 7.05 -20.08 -2.84
N VAL A 290 6.44 -20.27 -1.67
CA VAL A 290 5.81 -21.53 -1.29
C VAL A 290 4.33 -21.43 -1.65
N TYR A 291 3.92 -22.28 -2.60
CA TYR A 291 2.53 -22.37 -3.07
C TYR A 291 1.74 -23.24 -2.09
N PRO A 292 0.66 -22.72 -1.47
CA PRO A 292 -0.22 -23.54 -0.65
C PRO A 292 -0.94 -24.59 -1.52
N GLN A 293 -1.35 -25.73 -0.95
CA GLN A 293 -2.13 -26.74 -1.68
C GLN A 293 -3.45 -26.17 -2.22
N ALA A 294 -4.08 -25.24 -1.48
CA ALA A 294 -5.22 -24.46 -1.94
C ALA A 294 -5.00 -22.96 -1.65
N THR A 295 -5.15 -22.10 -2.65
CA THR A 295 -4.91 -20.65 -2.51
C THR A 295 -5.77 -19.82 -3.47
N PHE A 296 -5.82 -18.50 -3.25
CA PHE A 296 -6.49 -17.59 -4.17
C PHE A 296 -5.64 -17.27 -5.39
N THR A 297 -6.23 -17.35 -6.58
CA THR A 297 -5.72 -16.68 -7.76
C THR A 297 -6.29 -15.26 -7.79
N SER A 298 -5.45 -14.23 -7.61
CA SER A 298 -5.89 -12.84 -7.80
C SER A 298 -6.09 -12.57 -9.28
N ASN A 299 -7.36 -12.58 -9.71
CA ASN A 299 -7.77 -12.39 -11.09
C ASN A 299 -8.15 -10.93 -11.34
N MET A 300 -7.31 -10.19 -12.07
CA MET A 300 -7.57 -8.80 -12.46
C MET A 300 -8.36 -8.80 -13.78
N ARG A 301 -9.64 -8.44 -13.72
CA ARG A 301 -10.59 -8.49 -14.84
C ARG A 301 -11.08 -7.11 -15.25
N ALA A 302 -11.28 -6.90 -16.54
CA ALA A 302 -11.89 -5.68 -17.07
C ALA A 302 -13.42 -5.72 -16.90
N ILE A 303 -13.93 -5.05 -15.87
CA ILE A 303 -15.35 -4.88 -15.64
C ILE A 303 -15.82 -3.67 -16.45
N LEU A 304 -16.68 -3.89 -17.45
CA LEU A 304 -17.39 -2.83 -18.18
C LEU A 304 -18.81 -2.71 -17.60
N PRO A 305 -19.13 -1.63 -16.85
CA PRO A 305 -20.46 -1.47 -16.26
C PRO A 305 -21.57 -1.41 -17.33
N LYS A 306 -22.62 -2.21 -17.13
CA LYS A 306 -23.86 -2.17 -17.94
C LYS A 306 -24.68 -0.91 -17.64
N ALA A 307 -24.37 -0.24 -16.52
CA ALA A 307 -24.95 0.98 -15.97
C ALA A 307 -25.17 2.17 -16.94
N PRO A 308 -26.08 3.12 -16.58
CA PRO A 308 -26.42 4.29 -17.40
C PRO A 308 -25.43 5.45 -17.31
N TRP A 309 -24.42 5.40 -16.43
CA TRP A 309 -23.34 6.38 -16.39
C TRP A 309 -22.30 6.17 -17.49
N VAL A 310 -22.15 4.95 -18.00
CA VAL A 310 -21.29 4.65 -19.16
C VAL A 310 -22.11 4.76 -20.45
N SER A 311 -21.83 5.77 -21.27
CA SER A 311 -22.53 6.03 -22.52
C SER A 311 -22.21 4.99 -23.62
N ARG A 312 -22.97 5.02 -24.72
CA ARG A 312 -22.70 4.15 -25.87
C ARG A 312 -21.33 4.40 -26.53
N GLN A 313 -20.83 5.64 -26.49
CA GLN A 313 -19.50 5.96 -27.03
C GLN A 313 -18.38 5.43 -26.11
N GLU A 314 -18.56 5.59 -24.79
CA GLU A 314 -17.65 5.05 -23.78
C GLU A 314 -17.62 3.52 -23.82
N LYS A 315 -18.76 2.83 -23.93
CA LYS A 315 -18.80 1.36 -24.08
C LYS A 315 -18.06 0.87 -25.33
N ALA A 316 -18.17 1.58 -26.46
CA ALA A 316 -17.45 1.22 -27.69
C ALA A 316 -15.93 1.45 -27.58
N ALA A 317 -15.50 2.54 -26.94
CA ALA A 317 -14.09 2.83 -26.70
C ALA A 317 -13.48 1.90 -25.63
N ALA A 318 -14.25 1.57 -24.60
CA ALA A 318 -13.89 0.60 -23.57
C ALA A 318 -13.65 -0.79 -24.15
N GLN A 319 -14.46 -1.23 -25.12
CA GLN A 319 -14.22 -2.50 -25.80
C GLN A 319 -12.88 -2.48 -26.57
N GLN A 320 -12.58 -1.41 -27.32
CA GLN A 320 -11.28 -1.27 -27.99
C GLN A 320 -10.11 -1.28 -27.00
N VAL A 321 -10.28 -0.67 -25.81
CA VAL A 321 -9.30 -0.73 -24.73
C VAL A 321 -9.13 -2.15 -24.20
N ILE A 322 -10.22 -2.87 -23.92
CA ILE A 322 -10.17 -4.28 -23.46
C ILE A 322 -9.45 -5.15 -24.48
N ASP A 323 -9.78 -5.02 -25.77
CA ASP A 323 -9.18 -5.80 -26.85
C ASP A 323 -7.68 -5.48 -27.00
N TYR A 324 -7.30 -4.19 -26.86
CA TYR A 324 -5.90 -3.76 -26.84
C TYR A 324 -5.12 -4.31 -25.63
N LEU A 325 -5.67 -4.20 -24.42
CA LEU A 325 -5.05 -4.71 -23.19
C LEU A 325 -4.85 -6.23 -23.22
N ARG A 326 -5.72 -6.95 -23.93
CA ARG A 326 -5.63 -8.40 -24.17
C ARG A 326 -4.87 -8.77 -25.45
N SER A 327 -4.27 -7.80 -26.15
CA SER A 327 -3.40 -8.13 -27.29
C SER A 327 -2.11 -8.81 -26.81
N PRO A 328 -1.56 -9.79 -27.56
CA PRO A 328 -0.31 -10.46 -27.19
C PRO A 328 0.89 -9.53 -27.01
N GLN A 329 0.88 -8.35 -27.64
CA GLN A 329 1.92 -7.32 -27.45
C GLN A 329 1.81 -6.68 -26.05
N VAL A 330 0.62 -6.24 -25.66
CA VAL A 330 0.41 -5.55 -24.37
C VAL A 330 0.50 -6.52 -23.20
N GLN A 331 0.08 -7.77 -23.38
CA GLN A 331 0.24 -8.83 -22.37
C GLN A 331 1.70 -9.13 -21.99
N LYS A 332 2.69 -8.71 -22.80
CA LYS A 332 4.11 -8.76 -22.39
C LYS A 332 4.41 -7.85 -21.20
N ILE A 333 3.75 -6.70 -21.11
CA ILE A 333 3.87 -5.79 -19.95
C ILE A 333 3.51 -6.55 -18.67
N ALA A 334 2.41 -7.33 -18.69
CA ALA A 334 2.02 -8.15 -17.54
C ALA A 334 3.15 -9.13 -17.13
N THR A 335 3.73 -9.85 -18.10
CA THR A 335 4.79 -10.84 -17.81
C THR A 335 6.11 -10.21 -17.36
N GLU A 336 6.46 -9.03 -17.87
CA GLU A 336 7.63 -8.25 -17.43
C GLU A 336 7.49 -7.72 -16.00
N LEU A 337 6.26 -7.40 -15.59
CA LEU A 337 5.87 -7.04 -14.21
C LEU A 337 5.70 -8.25 -13.28
N GLY A 338 5.90 -9.49 -13.76
CA GLY A 338 5.73 -10.70 -12.97
C GLY A 338 4.26 -11.10 -12.73
N LEU A 339 3.32 -10.53 -13.48
CA LEU A 339 1.93 -10.98 -13.53
C LEU A 339 1.77 -12.06 -14.60
N ARG A 340 0.99 -13.11 -14.31
CA ARG A 340 0.63 -14.11 -15.32
C ARG A 340 -0.39 -13.48 -16.30
N PRO A 341 -0.27 -13.72 -17.61
CA PRO A 341 -1.12 -13.06 -18.60
C PRO A 341 -2.57 -13.53 -18.48
N GLY A 342 -3.52 -12.67 -18.82
CA GLY A 342 -4.96 -12.98 -18.86
C GLY A 342 -5.42 -13.68 -20.15
N VAL A 343 -4.47 -13.99 -21.03
CA VAL A 343 -4.70 -14.56 -22.37
C VAL A 343 -3.87 -15.83 -22.49
N PRO A 344 -4.49 -17.03 -22.55
CA PRO A 344 -3.79 -18.33 -22.47
C PRO A 344 -2.70 -18.55 -23.53
N GLU A 345 -2.84 -17.93 -24.70
CA GLU A 345 -1.92 -18.03 -25.83
C GLU A 345 -0.62 -17.24 -25.61
N VAL A 346 -0.56 -16.36 -24.60
CA VAL A 346 0.63 -15.58 -24.28
C VAL A 346 1.50 -16.37 -23.29
N PRO A 347 2.75 -16.70 -23.64
CA PRO A 347 3.62 -17.45 -22.75
C PRO A 347 4.06 -16.60 -21.55
N LEU A 348 4.38 -17.26 -20.45
CA LEU A 348 5.04 -16.63 -19.31
C LEU A 348 6.41 -16.04 -19.71
N GLY A 349 6.76 -14.89 -19.12
CA GLY A 349 8.06 -14.26 -19.33
C GLY A 349 9.20 -15.02 -18.64
N ALA A 350 10.44 -14.67 -18.98
CA ALA A 350 11.64 -15.30 -18.40
C ALA A 350 11.73 -15.17 -16.87
N LYS A 351 10.99 -14.24 -16.27
CA LYS A 351 10.91 -14.04 -14.81
C LYS A 351 10.11 -15.11 -14.05
N PHE A 352 9.41 -16.04 -14.71
CA PHE A 352 8.71 -17.15 -14.04
C PHE A 352 9.68 -18.31 -13.71
N SER A 353 10.77 -17.89 -13.08
CA SER A 353 12.01 -18.57 -12.68
C SER A 353 12.11 -19.18 -11.28
N ALA A 354 12.57 -20.42 -11.12
CA ALA A 354 13.64 -20.63 -10.12
C ALA A 354 14.85 -19.79 -10.59
N GLN A 355 15.58 -19.13 -9.68
CA GLN A 355 16.22 -17.80 -9.85
C GLN A 355 15.32 -16.69 -9.31
N PHE A 356 14.20 -16.38 -9.97
CA PHE A 356 13.23 -15.37 -9.49
C PHE A 356 12.34 -15.82 -8.33
N GLY A 357 12.53 -17.05 -7.82
CA GLY A 357 11.88 -17.55 -6.61
C GLY A 357 10.54 -18.25 -6.83
N VAL A 358 10.14 -18.52 -8.08
CA VAL A 358 8.78 -18.96 -8.43
C VAL A 358 8.79 -20.20 -9.32
N ASP A 359 7.68 -20.95 -9.34
CA ASP A 359 7.50 -22.08 -10.26
C ASP A 359 6.43 -21.76 -11.31
N SER A 360 6.85 -21.64 -12.57
CA SER A 360 5.96 -21.46 -13.72
C SER A 360 4.89 -22.55 -13.83
N LYS A 361 5.19 -23.77 -13.35
CA LYS A 361 4.35 -24.97 -13.43
C LYS A 361 3.64 -25.32 -12.11
N ALA A 362 3.69 -24.45 -11.10
CA ALA A 362 3.05 -24.65 -9.80
C ALA A 362 1.57 -25.05 -9.97
N ARG A 363 1.12 -26.00 -9.15
CA ARG A 363 -0.26 -26.48 -9.10
C ARG A 363 -0.79 -26.31 -7.68
N TYR A 364 -2.02 -25.84 -7.58
CA TYR A 364 -2.76 -25.59 -6.35
C TYR A 364 -4.25 -25.54 -6.71
N ASP A 365 -5.11 -25.89 -5.75
CA ASP A 365 -6.55 -25.71 -5.88
C ASP A 365 -6.89 -24.22 -5.75
N SER A 366 -7.68 -23.69 -6.67
CA SER A 366 -8.07 -22.28 -6.63
C SER A 366 -9.29 -22.09 -5.71
N LEU A 367 -9.10 -21.29 -4.66
CA LEU A 367 -10.14 -20.99 -3.68
C LEU A 367 -11.28 -20.15 -4.27
N GLY A 368 -12.53 -20.55 -3.99
CA GLY A 368 -13.74 -19.82 -4.34
C GLY A 368 -13.97 -18.58 -3.46
N SER A 369 -14.98 -17.77 -3.79
CA SER A 369 -15.37 -16.61 -2.97
C SER A 369 -16.48 -16.95 -1.98
N PRO A 370 -16.38 -16.56 -0.68
CA PRO A 370 -17.51 -16.66 0.26
C PRO A 370 -18.69 -15.77 -0.13
N GLN A 371 -19.81 -15.95 0.56
CA GLN A 371 -20.94 -15.01 0.46
C GLN A 371 -20.59 -13.65 1.11
N PRO A 372 -21.11 -12.50 0.60
CA PRO A 372 -20.76 -11.17 1.10
C PRO A 372 -20.98 -10.98 2.61
N GLU A 373 -22.03 -11.55 3.18
CA GLU A 373 -22.34 -11.50 4.61
C GLU A 373 -21.33 -12.28 5.46
N VAL A 374 -20.74 -13.34 4.92
CA VAL A 374 -19.67 -14.13 5.56
C VAL A 374 -18.36 -13.34 5.51
N VAL A 375 -18.06 -12.68 4.39
CA VAL A 375 -16.91 -11.76 4.27
C VAL A 375 -17.02 -10.62 5.29
N ALA A 376 -18.20 -10.01 5.43
CA ALA A 376 -18.45 -8.96 6.42
C ALA A 376 -18.28 -9.47 7.86
N ALA A 377 -18.75 -10.68 8.17
CA ALA A 377 -18.54 -11.31 9.47
C ALA A 377 -17.05 -11.58 9.76
N MET A 378 -16.28 -12.06 8.76
CA MET A 378 -14.83 -12.27 8.89
C MET A 378 -14.09 -10.96 9.16
N LEU A 379 -14.38 -9.91 8.41
CA LEU A 379 -13.76 -8.59 8.59
C LEU A 379 -14.07 -8.02 9.99
N LYS A 380 -15.32 -8.14 10.45
CA LYS A 380 -15.73 -7.73 11.80
C LYS A 380 -15.00 -8.54 12.88
N SER A 381 -14.99 -9.87 12.77
CA SER A 381 -14.29 -10.77 13.69
C SER A 381 -12.78 -10.48 13.72
N TRP A 382 -12.17 -10.14 12.57
CA TRP A 382 -10.79 -9.68 12.53
C TRP A 382 -10.63 -8.36 13.29
N GLN A 383 -11.39 -7.30 12.97
CA GLN A 383 -11.27 -6.00 13.65
C GLN A 383 -11.50 -6.06 15.17
N GLU A 384 -12.54 -6.78 15.61
CA GLU A 384 -12.97 -6.79 17.01
C GLU A 384 -12.24 -7.84 17.87
N PHE A 385 -11.85 -8.98 17.29
CA PHE A 385 -11.29 -10.11 18.04
C PHE A 385 -9.85 -10.45 17.62
N ALA A 386 -9.61 -10.75 16.35
CA ALA A 386 -8.36 -11.39 15.93
C ALA A 386 -7.19 -10.43 15.64
N LYS A 387 -7.44 -9.20 15.18
CA LYS A 387 -6.42 -8.15 14.92
C LYS A 387 -5.57 -7.97 16.17
N LYS A 388 -4.25 -7.94 16.00
CA LYS A 388 -3.31 -7.71 17.10
C LYS A 388 -3.59 -6.31 17.72
N PRO A 389 -3.65 -6.18 19.06
CA PRO A 389 -3.71 -4.87 19.70
C PRO A 389 -2.52 -3.99 19.29
N SER A 390 -2.65 -2.68 19.44
CA SER A 390 -1.54 -1.74 19.24
C SER A 390 -1.41 -0.76 20.41
N GLN A 391 -0.17 -0.41 20.73
CA GLN A 391 0.19 0.63 21.70
C GLN A 391 1.10 1.63 21.00
N VAL A 392 0.59 2.83 20.72
CA VAL A 392 1.28 3.84 19.92
C VAL A 392 1.57 5.08 20.77
N VAL A 393 2.84 5.41 20.97
CA VAL A 393 3.20 6.76 21.44
C VAL A 393 3.21 7.69 20.24
N VAL A 394 2.42 8.74 20.28
CA VAL A 394 2.47 9.81 19.28
C VAL A 394 3.19 11.00 19.90
N LEU A 395 4.41 11.23 19.45
CA LEU A 395 5.19 12.42 19.75
C LEU A 395 4.73 13.55 18.84
N VAL A 396 4.32 14.67 19.44
CA VAL A 396 3.80 15.84 18.74
C VAL A 396 4.74 17.01 19.01
N ASN A 397 5.41 17.49 17.98
CA ASN A 397 6.24 18.68 18.08
C ASN A 397 5.34 19.92 18.17
N SER A 398 5.57 20.75 19.19
CA SER A 398 4.99 22.07 19.35
C SER A 398 6.04 23.19 19.44
N SER A 399 7.25 22.96 18.91
CA SER A 399 8.27 24.00 18.75
C SER A 399 7.75 25.22 17.98
N GLY A 400 8.37 26.38 18.17
CA GLY A 400 7.99 27.61 17.47
C GLY A 400 7.99 27.49 15.92
N SER A 401 8.81 26.58 15.37
CA SER A 401 8.88 26.27 13.93
C SER A 401 7.64 25.53 13.37
N MET A 402 6.78 25.01 14.25
CA MET A 402 5.48 24.40 13.93
C MET A 402 4.33 25.42 13.80
N SER A 403 4.66 26.72 13.81
CA SER A 403 3.74 27.85 13.62
C SER A 403 2.96 27.82 12.29
N GLU A 404 2.15 28.88 12.09
CA GLU A 404 1.29 29.05 10.91
C GLU A 404 0.28 27.91 10.76
N ASN A 405 0.30 27.22 9.62
CA ASN A 405 -0.66 26.17 9.28
C ASN A 405 -0.17 24.76 9.66
N LYS A 406 1.09 24.58 10.07
CA LYS A 406 1.68 23.25 10.36
C LYS A 406 0.98 22.60 11.55
N LEU A 407 1.02 23.22 12.73
CA LEU A 407 0.37 22.67 13.93
C LEU A 407 -1.16 22.55 13.76
N ALA A 408 -1.81 23.48 13.06
CA ALA A 408 -3.24 23.39 12.77
C ALA A 408 -3.59 22.13 11.95
N ALA A 409 -2.75 21.75 10.99
CA ALA A 409 -2.89 20.51 10.22
C ALA A 409 -2.62 19.26 11.10
N VAL A 410 -1.59 19.30 11.95
CA VAL A 410 -1.30 18.25 12.95
C VAL A 410 -2.51 18.03 13.85
N GLN A 411 -3.03 19.09 14.49
CA GLN A 411 -4.19 19.02 15.37
C GLN A 411 -5.42 18.43 14.66
N LYS A 412 -5.72 18.89 13.44
CA LYS A 412 -6.86 18.37 12.66
C LYS A 412 -6.70 16.88 12.32
N THR A 413 -5.47 16.45 12.03
CA THR A 413 -5.14 15.04 11.79
C THR A 413 -5.30 14.20 13.04
N LEU A 414 -4.74 14.65 14.18
CA LEU A 414 -4.84 13.96 15.45
C LEU A 414 -6.30 13.78 15.89
N ARG A 415 -7.16 14.80 15.71
CA ARG A 415 -8.61 14.66 15.98
C ARG A 415 -9.23 13.49 15.20
N ALA A 416 -9.06 13.48 13.87
CA ALA A 416 -9.57 12.41 13.03
C ALA A 416 -8.97 11.03 13.36
N TYR A 417 -7.68 10.98 13.73
CA TYR A 417 -7.03 9.74 14.16
C TYR A 417 -7.67 9.18 15.44
N ILE A 418 -7.78 10.00 16.50
CA ILE A 418 -8.38 9.64 17.80
C ILE A 418 -9.86 9.28 17.68
N GLU A 419 -10.64 10.00 16.87
CA GLU A 419 -12.05 9.67 16.59
C GLU A 419 -12.20 8.28 15.97
N SER A 420 -11.23 7.90 15.11
CA SER A 420 -11.27 6.68 14.31
C SER A 420 -10.68 5.43 14.98
N LEU A 421 -10.27 5.50 16.25
CA LEU A 421 -9.61 4.39 16.95
C LEU A 421 -10.54 3.20 17.19
N GLY A 422 -9.99 2.01 16.96
CA GLY A 422 -10.60 0.73 17.29
C GLY A 422 -10.63 0.43 18.79
N PRO A 423 -11.41 -0.58 19.22
CA PRO A 423 -11.60 -0.90 20.64
C PRO A 423 -10.34 -1.42 21.35
N LYS A 424 -9.36 -1.93 20.59
CA LYS A 424 -8.12 -2.57 21.09
C LYS A 424 -6.86 -1.70 20.97
N GLU A 425 -7.03 -0.45 20.53
CA GLU A 425 -5.93 0.48 20.23
C GLU A 425 -5.70 1.38 21.46
N GLN A 426 -4.45 1.46 21.91
CA GLN A 426 -4.01 2.32 23.02
C GLN A 426 -3.03 3.35 22.49
N ILE A 427 -3.17 4.60 22.94
CA ILE A 427 -2.29 5.70 22.55
C ILE A 427 -1.78 6.43 23.78
N ALA A 428 -0.54 6.89 23.72
CA ALA A 428 -0.03 7.94 24.60
C ALA A 428 0.37 9.14 23.73
N LEU A 429 -0.29 10.29 23.92
CA LEU A 429 0.10 11.54 23.28
C LEU A 429 1.15 12.21 24.15
N ILE A 430 2.30 12.55 23.58
CA ILE A 430 3.38 13.29 24.24
C ILE A 430 3.65 14.54 23.41
N ASP A 431 3.59 15.70 24.06
CA ASP A 431 3.87 17.00 23.49
C ASP A 431 5.29 17.43 23.88
N PHE A 432 6.06 17.97 22.93
CA PHE A 432 7.43 18.39 23.17
C PHE A 432 7.83 19.65 22.41
N ASP A 433 8.63 20.47 23.08
CA ASP A 433 9.24 21.73 22.62
C ASP A 433 10.68 21.82 23.21
N SER A 434 11.00 22.85 24.00
CA SER A 434 12.17 22.87 24.91
C SER A 434 11.98 22.00 26.18
N GLU A 435 10.75 21.57 26.45
CA GLU A 435 10.37 20.60 27.48
C GLU A 435 9.71 19.36 26.86
N ILE A 436 9.63 18.27 27.62
CA ILE A 436 8.92 17.04 27.23
C ILE A 436 7.81 16.84 28.24
N ARG A 437 6.56 17.00 27.80
CA ARG A 437 5.39 17.06 28.68
C ARG A 437 4.90 15.64 29.02
N PRO A 438 4.26 15.41 30.18
CA PRO A 438 3.80 14.08 30.58
C PRO A 438 2.79 13.46 29.60
N PRO A 439 2.80 12.13 29.39
CA PRO A 439 1.93 11.46 28.42
C PRO A 439 0.44 11.53 28.79
N VAL A 440 -0.39 11.91 27.82
CA VAL A 440 -1.86 11.82 27.90
C VAL A 440 -2.31 10.50 27.27
N LEU A 441 -2.81 9.59 28.11
CA LEU A 441 -3.27 8.27 27.67
C LEU A 441 -4.66 8.34 27.03
N VAL A 442 -4.82 7.67 25.89
CA VAL A 442 -6.03 7.61 25.07
C VAL A 442 -6.38 6.16 24.74
N ASP A 443 -7.67 5.84 24.75
CA ASP A 443 -8.21 4.57 24.29
C ASP A 443 -9.63 4.77 23.72
N SER A 444 -10.42 3.71 23.63
CA SER A 444 -11.80 3.73 23.16
C SER A 444 -12.81 4.38 24.12
N THR A 445 -12.43 4.73 25.36
CA THR A 445 -13.34 5.34 26.34
C THR A 445 -13.59 6.83 26.08
N PRO A 446 -14.84 7.33 26.21
CA PRO A 446 -15.15 8.76 26.02
C PRO A 446 -14.28 9.68 26.88
N GLN A 447 -14.07 9.33 28.15
CA GLN A 447 -13.33 10.17 29.11
C GLN A 447 -11.86 10.37 28.72
N LYS A 448 -11.21 9.37 28.12
CA LYS A 448 -9.84 9.52 27.63
C LYS A 448 -9.80 10.20 26.26
N ARG A 449 -10.80 10.00 25.40
CA ARG A 449 -10.96 10.75 24.15
C ARG A 449 -11.16 12.25 24.40
N ASP A 450 -11.97 12.63 25.38
CA ASP A 450 -12.17 14.04 25.77
C ASP A 450 -10.86 14.68 26.27
N ARG A 451 -10.06 13.94 27.05
CA ARG A 451 -8.72 14.37 27.47
C ARG A 451 -7.76 14.53 26.30
N ALA A 452 -7.83 13.63 25.31
CA ALA A 452 -7.06 13.75 24.08
C ALA A 452 -7.47 14.98 23.26
N MET A 453 -8.77 15.28 23.17
CA MET A 453 -9.25 16.50 22.51
C MET A 453 -8.75 17.77 23.23
N ALA A 454 -8.80 17.79 24.56
CA ALA A 454 -8.27 18.89 25.36
C ALA A 454 -6.74 19.06 25.17
N PHE A 455 -5.97 17.96 25.16
CA PHE A 455 -4.55 17.98 24.82
C PHE A 455 -4.33 18.61 23.43
N ILE A 456 -5.02 18.12 22.39
CA ILE A 456 -4.84 18.58 21.00
C ILE A 456 -5.17 20.07 20.87
N VAL A 457 -6.24 20.56 21.51
CA VAL A 457 -6.65 21.96 21.45
C VAL A 457 -5.65 22.89 22.15
N ASN A 458 -4.96 22.42 23.18
CA ASN A 458 -4.00 23.20 23.96
C ASN A 458 -2.56 23.15 23.42
N LEU A 459 -2.30 22.41 22.32
CA LEU A 459 -1.03 22.50 21.60
C LEU A 459 -0.85 23.92 21.04
N ASN A 460 0.25 24.58 21.38
CA ASN A 460 0.58 25.94 20.96
C ASN A 460 2.06 26.00 20.53
N PRO A 461 2.39 26.60 19.37
CA PRO A 461 3.76 26.61 18.87
C PRO A 461 4.62 27.61 19.65
N ASP A 462 5.59 27.12 20.44
CA ASP A 462 6.51 27.95 21.23
C ASP A 462 7.82 27.18 21.52
N GLY A 463 8.87 27.87 21.97
CA GLY A 463 10.14 27.25 22.37
C GLY A 463 10.95 26.62 21.23
N GLY A 464 12.02 25.92 21.64
CA GLY A 464 12.92 25.14 20.79
C GLY A 464 12.38 23.73 20.53
N ASN A 465 13.27 22.81 20.12
CA ASN A 465 12.90 21.47 19.67
C ASN A 465 13.87 20.40 20.23
N ARG A 466 13.34 19.50 21.07
CA ARG A 466 14.07 18.39 21.73
C ARG A 466 13.74 17.02 21.16
N LEU A 467 13.72 16.91 19.84
CA LEU A 467 13.40 15.70 19.09
C LEU A 467 14.11 14.43 19.61
N TYR A 468 15.43 14.46 19.82
CA TYR A 468 16.18 13.27 20.23
C TYR A 468 15.89 12.85 21.68
N ASP A 469 15.84 13.81 22.61
CA ASP A 469 15.48 13.53 24.01
C ASP A 469 14.04 12.99 24.10
N ALA A 470 13.11 13.55 23.31
CA ALA A 470 11.71 13.14 23.27
C ALA A 470 11.52 11.74 22.64
N ALA A 471 12.25 11.43 21.57
CA ALA A 471 12.27 10.10 20.95
C ALA A 471 12.78 9.01 21.93
N LEU A 472 13.80 9.33 22.74
CA LEU A 472 14.26 8.44 23.79
C LEU A 472 13.21 8.26 24.89
N GLU A 473 12.53 9.34 25.33
CA GLU A 473 11.51 9.25 26.37
C GLU A 473 10.31 8.42 25.92
N ALA A 474 9.85 8.56 24.68
CA ALA A 474 8.81 7.71 24.10
C ALA A 474 9.20 6.22 24.07
N ARG A 475 10.46 5.91 23.71
CA ARG A 475 11.01 4.54 23.77
C ARG A 475 10.99 4.00 25.19
N ASN A 476 11.48 4.78 26.15
CA ASN A 476 11.53 4.40 27.57
C ASN A 476 10.13 4.18 28.14
N TRP A 477 9.17 5.04 27.77
CA TRP A 477 7.78 4.89 28.19
C TRP A 477 7.17 3.58 27.69
N LEU A 478 7.33 3.24 26.40
CA LEU A 478 6.88 1.96 25.86
C LEU A 478 7.63 0.77 26.47
N GLN A 479 8.93 0.89 26.74
CA GLN A 479 9.69 -0.17 27.38
C GLN A 479 9.19 -0.47 28.81
N ASN A 480 8.75 0.57 29.54
CA ASN A 480 8.18 0.47 30.88
C ASN A 480 6.70 0.03 30.89
N ASN A 481 5.93 0.35 29.85
CA ASN A 481 4.50 0.04 29.73
C ASN A 481 4.20 -1.06 28.68
N TYR A 482 5.22 -1.86 28.34
CA TYR A 482 5.26 -2.74 27.17
C TYR A 482 4.13 -3.78 27.14
N LEU A 483 3.40 -3.82 26.03
CA LEU A 483 2.37 -4.84 25.81
C LEU A 483 2.92 -5.99 24.95
N GLU A 484 3.29 -7.11 25.61
CA GLU A 484 3.90 -8.29 24.97
C GLU A 484 3.13 -8.83 23.74
N ARG A 485 1.80 -8.71 23.75
CA ARG A 485 0.92 -9.24 22.71
C ARG A 485 0.38 -8.16 21.76
N ALA A 486 0.95 -6.96 21.79
CA ALA A 486 0.60 -5.84 20.92
C ALA A 486 1.69 -5.53 19.88
N ILE A 487 1.38 -4.66 18.94
CA ILE A 487 2.36 -3.90 18.16
C ILE A 487 2.67 -2.63 18.95
N ASN A 488 3.93 -2.45 19.35
CA ASN A 488 4.38 -1.30 20.13
C ASN A 488 5.16 -0.37 19.18
N ALA A 489 4.74 0.90 19.06
CA ALA A 489 5.31 1.82 18.07
C ALA A 489 5.38 3.27 18.58
N VAL A 490 6.36 4.01 18.09
CA VAL A 490 6.45 5.47 18.22
C VAL A 490 6.16 6.09 16.85
N VAL A 491 5.26 7.06 16.81
CA VAL A 491 5.00 7.92 15.65
C VAL A 491 5.42 9.34 16.02
N ILE A 492 6.34 9.93 15.28
CA ILE A 492 6.85 11.29 15.53
C ILE A 492 6.29 12.25 14.47
N LEU A 493 5.59 13.29 14.91
CA LEU A 493 5.03 14.35 14.08
C LEU A 493 5.84 15.63 14.31
N THR A 494 6.73 15.97 13.38
CA THR A 494 7.74 17.05 13.56
C THR A 494 8.22 17.62 12.22
N ASP A 495 8.87 18.77 12.24
CA ASP A 495 9.69 19.30 11.15
C ASP A 495 11.18 18.89 11.26
N GLY A 496 11.52 17.95 12.13
CA GLY A 496 12.77 17.19 12.05
C GLY A 496 14.06 17.97 12.31
N GLU A 497 13.97 19.22 12.75
CA GLU A 497 15.08 19.89 13.40
C GLU A 497 15.26 19.37 14.84
N ASP A 498 16.42 19.62 15.42
CA ASP A 498 16.69 19.51 16.85
C ASP A 498 17.61 20.68 17.20
N SER A 499 17.26 21.43 18.24
CA SER A 499 18.00 22.61 18.70
C SER A 499 18.44 22.51 20.16
N ASP A 500 17.72 21.72 20.96
CA ASP A 500 17.72 21.81 22.42
C ASP A 500 18.01 20.45 23.10
N SER A 501 18.10 19.34 22.36
CA SER A 501 18.37 18.02 22.95
C SER A 501 19.75 17.94 23.60
N LYS A 502 19.84 17.19 24.69
CA LYS A 502 21.11 16.83 25.34
C LYS A 502 21.79 15.67 24.62
N LEU A 503 20.99 14.79 24.00
CA LEU A 503 21.49 13.72 23.14
C LEU A 503 21.94 14.26 21.78
N ARG A 504 22.86 13.52 21.16
CA ARG A 504 23.14 13.61 19.72
C ARG A 504 22.50 12.43 19.01
N LEU A 505 22.29 12.55 17.69
CA LEU A 505 21.64 11.52 16.89
C LEU A 505 22.31 10.15 17.03
N GLU A 506 23.64 10.07 17.06
CA GLU A 506 24.37 8.79 17.20
C GLU A 506 24.14 8.12 18.57
N GLN A 507 23.89 8.92 19.61
CA GLN A 507 23.57 8.42 20.94
C GLN A 507 22.12 7.94 21.01
N LEU A 508 21.20 8.62 20.31
CA LEU A 508 19.84 8.14 20.13
C LEU A 508 19.81 6.80 19.37
N SER A 509 20.56 6.67 18.26
CA SER A 509 20.65 5.42 17.48
C SER A 509 20.99 4.22 18.37
N GLN A 510 22.08 4.33 19.14
CA GLN A 510 22.55 3.29 20.06
C GLN A 510 21.53 2.93 21.14
N GLU A 511 20.65 3.87 21.51
CA GLU A 511 19.58 3.63 22.49
C GLU A 511 18.33 3.01 21.87
N LEU A 512 17.95 3.39 20.64
CA LEU A 512 16.77 2.84 19.95
C LEU A 512 16.99 1.38 19.53
N GLU A 513 18.18 1.06 19.00
CA GLU A 513 18.58 -0.29 18.56
C GLU A 513 18.39 -1.37 19.66
N LYS A 514 18.54 -1.00 20.94
CA LYS A 514 18.32 -1.89 22.10
C LYS A 514 16.88 -2.39 22.22
N THR A 515 15.93 -1.68 21.61
CA THR A 515 14.50 -2.06 21.52
C THR A 515 14.09 -2.41 20.09
N GLY A 516 15.07 -2.78 19.27
CA GLY A 516 14.86 -3.20 17.90
C GLY A 516 14.15 -4.54 17.76
N PHE A 517 13.94 -4.99 16.52
CA PHE A 517 13.31 -6.29 16.27
C PHE A 517 14.08 -7.44 16.94
N SER A 518 15.41 -7.38 16.98
CA SER A 518 16.28 -8.37 17.64
C SER A 518 16.16 -8.41 19.16
N SER A 519 15.41 -7.48 19.77
CA SER A 519 15.13 -7.47 21.21
C SER A 519 13.83 -8.20 21.56
N GLU A 520 13.66 -8.51 22.85
CA GLU A 520 12.39 -8.99 23.40
C GLU A 520 11.30 -7.89 23.41
N LYS A 521 11.71 -6.63 23.58
CA LYS A 521 10.83 -5.46 23.69
C LYS A 521 10.90 -4.59 22.44
N ARG A 522 10.30 -5.10 21.36
CA ARG A 522 10.32 -4.51 20.02
C ARG A 522 9.47 -3.26 19.95
N ILE A 523 10.09 -2.13 19.62
CA ILE A 523 9.43 -0.84 19.42
C ILE A 523 9.80 -0.34 18.03
N ALA A 524 8.82 -0.19 17.14
CA ALA A 524 9.03 0.37 15.80
C ALA A 524 8.94 1.90 15.80
N PHE A 525 9.72 2.58 14.94
CA PHE A 525 9.73 4.05 14.85
C PHE A 525 9.27 4.54 13.47
N PHE A 526 8.27 5.41 13.45
CA PHE A 526 7.74 6.04 12.25
C PHE A 526 7.86 7.55 12.39
N THR A 527 8.37 8.21 11.36
CA THR A 527 8.60 9.66 11.39
C THR A 527 7.84 10.34 10.27
N VAL A 528 7.20 11.46 10.62
CA VAL A 528 6.38 12.26 9.72
C VAL A 528 6.91 13.68 9.72
N GLY A 529 7.50 14.08 8.59
CA GLY A 529 8.04 15.42 8.37
C GLY A 529 6.96 16.40 7.96
N TYR A 530 6.75 17.47 8.73
CA TYR A 530 5.77 18.52 8.46
C TYR A 530 6.41 19.80 7.93
N GLY A 531 6.06 20.19 6.70
CA GLY A 531 6.51 21.45 6.11
C GLY A 531 6.64 21.37 4.60
N ASN A 532 7.09 22.47 4.00
CA ASN A 532 7.47 22.49 2.60
C ASN A 532 8.86 21.86 2.42
N GLU A 533 9.18 21.43 1.20
CA GLU A 533 10.50 20.91 0.88
C GLU A 533 11.59 21.96 1.17
N GLY A 534 12.49 21.64 2.12
CA GLY A 534 13.52 22.55 2.63
C GLY A 534 13.30 23.06 4.06
N ASP A 535 12.08 22.97 4.60
CA ASP A 535 11.74 23.40 5.97
C ASP A 535 12.21 22.41 7.06
N PHE A 536 12.68 21.22 6.68
CA PHE A 536 12.95 20.10 7.57
C PHE A 536 14.17 19.28 7.14
N LYS A 537 14.70 18.44 8.04
CA LYS A 537 15.86 17.56 7.78
C LYS A 537 15.40 16.11 7.54
N PRO A 538 14.96 15.73 6.31
CA PRO A 538 14.36 14.41 6.06
C PRO A 538 15.30 13.26 6.42
N LYS A 539 16.61 13.42 6.19
CA LYS A 539 17.63 12.40 6.49
C LYS A 539 17.68 12.02 7.97
N VAL A 540 17.47 12.99 8.88
CA VAL A 540 17.46 12.74 10.33
C VAL A 540 16.23 11.90 10.70
N LEU A 541 15.06 12.28 10.16
CA LEU A 541 13.82 11.54 10.38
C LEU A 541 13.84 10.14 9.77
N GLU A 542 14.43 9.98 8.58
CA GLU A 542 14.68 8.71 7.93
C GLU A 542 15.59 7.83 8.78
N GLN A 543 16.73 8.34 9.24
CA GLN A 543 17.64 7.62 10.14
C GLN A 543 16.93 7.15 11.42
N ILE A 544 16.21 8.03 12.13
CA ILE A 544 15.45 7.69 13.35
C ILE A 544 14.46 6.53 13.12
N ALA A 545 13.75 6.54 11.98
CA ALA A 545 12.81 5.48 11.65
C ALA A 545 13.49 4.16 11.23
N GLU A 546 14.61 4.26 10.50
CA GLU A 546 15.34 3.10 9.98
C GLU A 546 16.05 2.29 11.07
N PHE A 547 16.60 2.93 12.11
CA PHE A 547 17.20 2.21 13.25
C PHE A 547 16.24 1.19 13.88
N ASN A 548 14.94 1.49 13.85
CA ASN A 548 13.89 0.64 14.39
C ASN A 548 12.87 0.14 13.35
N TRP A 549 13.33 -0.11 12.10
CA TRP A 549 12.60 -0.81 11.03
C TRP A 549 11.20 -0.26 10.67
N GLY A 550 10.94 1.01 10.94
CA GLY A 550 9.79 1.72 10.39
C GLY A 550 10.19 2.50 9.13
N TYR A 551 9.53 3.63 8.89
CA TYR A 551 9.84 4.50 7.77
C TYR A 551 9.63 5.98 8.06
N TYR A 552 10.29 6.82 7.26
CA TYR A 552 9.96 8.23 7.11
C TYR A 552 8.91 8.45 6.01
N ARG A 553 8.03 9.44 6.21
CA ARG A 553 7.19 10.04 5.16
C ARG A 553 7.13 11.55 5.35
N GLN A 554 7.14 12.28 4.23
CA GLN A 554 6.74 13.69 4.24
C GLN A 554 5.21 13.77 4.36
N GLY A 555 4.73 14.63 5.25
CA GLY A 555 3.33 14.98 5.40
C GLY A 555 3.09 16.44 5.05
N ASP A 556 2.13 16.68 4.16
CA ASP A 556 1.55 17.99 3.92
C ASP A 556 0.09 18.02 4.43
N PRO A 557 -0.55 19.19 4.59
CA PRO A 557 -1.92 19.28 5.12
C PRO A 557 -3.00 18.51 4.34
N SER A 558 -2.74 18.12 3.09
CA SER A 558 -3.64 17.31 2.26
C SER A 558 -3.35 15.80 2.31
N SER A 559 -2.08 15.39 2.39
CA SER A 559 -1.67 13.97 2.43
C SER A 559 -1.69 13.36 3.82
N ILE A 560 -1.53 14.16 4.87
CA ILE A 560 -1.31 13.68 6.24
C ILE A 560 -2.46 12.81 6.80
N PHE A 561 -3.71 13.09 6.43
CA PHE A 561 -4.87 12.27 6.81
C PHE A 561 -4.75 10.83 6.28
N LYS A 562 -4.27 10.69 5.04
CA LYS A 562 -4.04 9.39 4.42
C LYS A 562 -2.88 8.67 5.11
N LEU A 563 -1.80 9.37 5.43
CA LEU A 563 -0.65 8.79 6.13
C LEU A 563 -1.01 8.25 7.53
N MET A 564 -1.75 9.00 8.35
CA MET A 564 -2.18 8.50 9.67
C MET A 564 -3.23 7.38 9.57
N ALA A 565 -4.11 7.43 8.56
CA ALA A 565 -5.03 6.32 8.28
C ALA A 565 -4.27 5.05 7.84
N ASP A 566 -3.20 5.21 7.06
CA ASP A 566 -2.33 4.13 6.60
C ASP A 566 -1.53 3.53 7.77
N LEU A 567 -0.92 4.33 8.65
CA LEU A 567 -0.28 3.85 9.88
C LEU A 567 -1.27 3.07 10.78
N LYS A 568 -2.53 3.51 10.89
CA LYS A 568 -3.59 2.75 11.60
C LYS A 568 -3.99 1.44 10.93
N LEU A 569 -3.70 1.26 9.64
CA LEU A 569 -3.85 -0.04 8.98
C LEU A 569 -2.64 -0.95 9.23
N GLU A 570 -1.47 -0.39 9.57
CA GLU A 570 -0.25 -1.17 9.83
C GLU A 570 -0.14 -1.70 11.28
N PHE A 571 -0.78 -1.01 12.22
CA PHE A 571 -0.90 -1.39 13.64
C PHE A 571 -2.28 -1.99 13.90
#